data_AF-A0A0B5LAU5-F1
#
_entry.id   AF-A0A0B5LAU5-F1
#
_cell.length_a   1.000
_cell.length_b   1.000
_cell.length_c   1.000
_cell.angle_alpha   90.00
_cell.angle_beta   90.00
_cell.angle_gamma   90.00
#
_symmetry.space_group_name_H-M   'P 1'
#
loop_
_entity.id
_entity.type
_entity.pdbx_description
1 polymer ?
#
loop_
_entity_poly.entity_id
_entity_poly.type
_entity_poly.pdbx_seq_one_letter_code
_entity_poly.pdbx_strand_id
1 'polypeptide(L)'
;RYFLVLDDVWRGYELEDVGIPRPGTGGNPYKRKVILTTRLLNVCSKIKADVEIEMKCLGQTEALDLFKFHVGEQTLNSHPHITDLAEVAAKECGGLPLALKTIGSAMRNRRDPKRWRHAIKLLEDSKHAEIQEMEILPEEGEERDMFRTLKLSYDNLPDDRTRQCFLSCCLWPEGYPIMKDELIDCWMGLGLFEESNGTSSWGHERFEILKGACLLEPGEYEGTVRMHDMMHDLA
;
A
#
# COMPACT_ATOMS: atom_id res chain seq x y z
N ARG A 1 -10.53 -27.54 -18.04
CA ARG A 1 -9.56 -27.31 -16.95
C ARG A 1 -9.36 -25.82 -16.84
N TYR A 2 -9.62 -25.22 -15.69
CA TYR A 2 -9.46 -23.79 -15.49
C TYR A 2 -8.72 -23.51 -14.19
N PHE A 3 -8.20 -22.30 -14.09
CA PHE A 3 -7.58 -21.73 -12.91
C PHE A 3 -8.33 -20.44 -12.58
N LEU A 4 -8.68 -20.25 -11.33
CA LEU A 4 -9.41 -19.08 -10.85
C LEU A 4 -8.69 -18.49 -9.64
N VAL A 5 -8.53 -17.18 -9.63
CA VAL A 5 -8.06 -16.43 -8.47
C VAL A 5 -9.22 -15.59 -7.97
N LEU A 6 -9.58 -15.78 -6.71
CA LEU A 6 -10.54 -14.96 -5.98
C LEU A 6 -9.74 -14.06 -5.06
N ASP A 7 -9.48 -12.84 -5.51
CA ASP A 7 -8.67 -11.89 -4.75
C ASP A 7 -9.54 -11.19 -3.69
N ASP A 8 -8.96 -10.97 -2.52
CA ASP A 8 -9.49 -10.20 -1.39
C ASP A 8 -10.92 -10.60 -0.93
N VAL A 9 -11.05 -11.85 -0.48
CA VAL A 9 -12.35 -12.40 -0.04
C VAL A 9 -12.63 -12.10 1.44
N TRP A 10 -13.67 -11.32 1.70
CA TRP A 10 -14.07 -10.91 3.07
C TRP A 10 -15.13 -11.79 3.74
N ARG A 11 -15.84 -12.60 2.97
CA ARG A 11 -16.95 -13.44 3.48
C ARG A 11 -16.75 -14.88 3.08
N GLY A 12 -16.96 -15.79 4.02
CA GLY A 12 -16.98 -17.22 3.73
C GLY A 12 -18.31 -17.65 3.13
N TYR A 13 -18.25 -18.44 2.06
CA TYR A 13 -19.40 -19.02 1.34
C TYR A 13 -19.00 -20.38 0.77
N GLU A 14 -19.97 -21.22 0.36
CA GLU A 14 -19.63 -22.42 -0.38
C GLU A 14 -19.31 -22.05 -1.84
N LEU A 15 -18.25 -22.63 -2.42
CA LEU A 15 -17.87 -22.35 -3.82
C LEU A 15 -19.03 -22.63 -4.79
N GLU A 16 -19.89 -23.59 -4.46
CA GLU A 16 -21.11 -23.90 -5.21
C GLU A 16 -22.08 -22.72 -5.31
N ASP A 17 -22.20 -21.90 -4.26
CA ASP A 17 -23.14 -20.77 -4.18
C ASP A 17 -22.81 -19.69 -5.22
N VAL A 18 -21.55 -19.61 -5.63
CA VAL A 18 -21.06 -18.69 -6.67
C VAL A 18 -20.78 -19.42 -8.00
N GLY A 19 -21.33 -20.62 -8.18
CA GLY A 19 -21.26 -21.37 -9.43
C GLY A 19 -19.93 -22.08 -9.68
N ILE A 20 -19.11 -22.30 -8.64
CA ILE A 20 -17.80 -22.95 -8.73
C ILE A 20 -17.94 -24.41 -8.21
N PRO A 21 -18.19 -25.43 -9.06
CA PRO A 21 -18.59 -26.79 -8.65
C PRO A 21 -17.45 -27.67 -8.08
N ARG A 22 -17.60 -28.25 -6.88
CA ARG A 22 -16.58 -29.15 -6.28
C ARG A 22 -16.10 -30.28 -7.20
N PRO A 23 -14.80 -30.60 -7.18
CA PRO A 23 -14.27 -31.74 -7.94
C PRO A 23 -15.02 -33.03 -7.58
N GLY A 24 -15.44 -33.79 -8.59
CA GLY A 24 -16.09 -35.09 -8.40
C GLY A 24 -17.63 -35.06 -8.33
N THR A 25 -18.27 -33.88 -8.35
CA THR A 25 -19.73 -33.79 -8.55
C THR A 25 -20.08 -33.98 -10.04
N GLY A 26 -21.08 -34.83 -10.32
CA GLY A 26 -21.61 -35.00 -11.69
C GLY A 26 -20.83 -35.92 -12.65
N GLY A 27 -19.97 -36.81 -12.14
CA GLY A 27 -19.33 -37.87 -12.95
C GLY A 27 -18.23 -37.40 -13.91
N ASN A 28 -17.93 -36.10 -13.96
CA ASN A 28 -16.87 -35.54 -14.79
C ASN A 28 -15.71 -35.05 -13.89
N PRO A 29 -14.47 -35.56 -14.05
CA PRO A 29 -13.32 -35.10 -13.28
C PRO A 29 -12.85 -33.73 -13.81
N TYR A 30 -13.64 -32.68 -13.57
CA TYR A 30 -13.23 -31.31 -13.87
C TYR A 30 -11.96 -30.98 -13.07
N LYS A 31 -10.81 -31.02 -13.75
CA LYS A 31 -9.54 -30.54 -13.19
C LYS A 31 -9.62 -29.01 -13.09
N ARG A 32 -9.77 -28.49 -11.88
CA ARG A 32 -9.74 -27.06 -11.56
C ARG A 32 -8.72 -26.79 -10.47
N LYS A 33 -8.27 -25.54 -10.38
CA LYS A 33 -7.54 -25.03 -9.22
C LYS A 33 -8.08 -23.64 -8.93
N VAL A 34 -8.48 -23.41 -7.69
CA VAL A 34 -8.94 -22.11 -7.20
C VAL A 34 -7.92 -21.67 -6.17
N ILE A 35 -7.42 -20.44 -6.29
CA ILE A 35 -6.66 -19.76 -5.25
C ILE A 35 -7.56 -18.64 -4.74
N LEU A 36 -7.62 -18.47 -3.43
CA LEU A 36 -8.26 -17.32 -2.83
C LEU A 36 -7.25 -16.63 -1.93
N THR A 37 -7.32 -15.31 -1.87
CA THR A 37 -6.58 -14.49 -0.90
C THR A 37 -7.60 -13.88 0.07
N THR A 38 -7.23 -13.80 1.34
CA THR A 38 -8.07 -13.22 2.39
C THR A 38 -7.20 -12.79 3.55
N ARG A 39 -7.61 -11.73 4.25
CA ARG A 39 -7.02 -11.29 5.53
C ARG A 39 -7.61 -12.05 6.72
N LEU A 40 -8.70 -12.79 6.51
CA LEU A 40 -9.49 -13.39 7.58
C LEU A 40 -9.36 -14.91 7.54
N LEU A 41 -8.61 -15.48 8.50
CA LEU A 41 -8.40 -16.93 8.57
C LEU A 41 -9.72 -17.73 8.63
N ASN A 42 -10.76 -17.17 9.25
CA ASN A 42 -12.08 -17.80 9.33
C ASN A 42 -12.78 -17.97 7.96
N VAL A 43 -12.39 -17.21 6.93
CA VAL A 43 -12.89 -17.34 5.56
C VAL A 43 -12.36 -18.63 4.94
N CYS A 44 -11.08 -18.97 5.14
CA CYS A 44 -10.49 -20.22 4.67
C CYS A 44 -11.26 -21.44 5.16
N SER A 45 -11.59 -21.47 6.46
CA SER A 45 -12.35 -22.57 7.06
C SER A 45 -13.79 -22.66 6.54
N LYS A 46 -14.46 -21.52 6.35
CA LYS A 46 -15.84 -21.47 5.83
C LYS A 46 -15.92 -21.91 4.36
N ILE A 47 -14.95 -21.53 3.54
CA ILE A 47 -14.85 -21.94 2.13
C ILE A 47 -14.38 -23.41 1.98
N LYS A 48 -13.89 -24.02 3.08
CA LYS A 48 -13.34 -25.39 3.11
C LYS A 48 -12.12 -25.52 2.20
N ALA A 49 -11.17 -24.59 2.33
CA ALA A 49 -9.92 -24.61 1.56
C ALA A 49 -9.15 -25.92 1.78
N ASP A 50 -8.67 -26.52 0.68
CA ASP A 50 -7.89 -27.78 0.75
C ASP A 50 -6.48 -27.55 1.32
N VAL A 51 -5.91 -26.37 1.05
CA VAL A 51 -4.57 -25.96 1.47
C VAL A 51 -4.64 -24.51 1.93
N GLU A 52 -4.17 -24.27 3.14
CA GLU A 52 -4.02 -22.93 3.70
C GLU A 52 -2.53 -22.54 3.69
N ILE A 53 -2.24 -21.34 3.18
CA ILE A 53 -0.89 -20.79 3.15
C ILE A 53 -0.94 -19.46 3.89
N GLU A 54 -0.35 -19.42 5.08
CA GLU A 54 -0.15 -18.19 5.83
C GLU A 54 0.95 -17.35 5.17
N MET A 55 0.62 -16.13 4.77
CA MET A 55 1.58 -15.16 4.24
C MET A 55 2.29 -14.47 5.40
N LYS A 56 3.53 -14.90 5.67
CA LYS A 56 4.36 -14.31 6.73
C LYS A 56 5.04 -13.03 6.26
N CYS A 57 5.36 -12.14 7.21
CA CYS A 57 6.24 -11.00 6.97
C CYS A 57 7.61 -11.45 6.41
N LEU A 58 8.25 -10.55 5.67
CA LEU A 58 9.57 -10.81 5.09
C LEU A 58 10.62 -11.02 6.17
N GLY A 59 11.57 -11.92 5.91
CA GLY A 59 12.76 -12.06 6.74
C GLY A 59 13.62 -10.79 6.69
N GLN A 60 14.45 -10.57 7.72
CA GLN A 60 15.27 -9.35 7.86
C GLN A 60 16.08 -9.03 6.59
N THR A 61 16.68 -10.05 5.95
CA THR A 61 17.48 -9.88 4.73
C THR A 61 16.61 -9.40 3.56
N GLU A 62 15.51 -10.10 3.28
CA GLU A 62 14.59 -9.77 2.18
C GLU A 62 13.92 -8.40 2.40
N ALA A 63 13.58 -8.09 3.65
CA ALA A 63 13.03 -6.80 4.04
C ALA A 63 14.03 -5.66 3.78
N LEU A 64 15.29 -5.85 4.17
CA LEU A 64 16.35 -4.88 3.93
C LEU A 64 16.62 -4.68 2.45
N ASP A 65 16.64 -5.76 1.66
CA ASP A 65 16.85 -5.71 0.23
C ASP A 65 15.71 -4.96 -0.47
N LEU A 66 14.45 -5.26 -0.12
CA LEU A 66 13.28 -4.56 -0.64
C LEU A 66 13.32 -3.07 -0.27
N PHE A 67 13.64 -2.74 0.98
CA PHE A 67 13.74 -1.36 1.43
C PHE A 67 14.82 -0.58 0.66
N LYS A 68 16.03 -1.13 0.57
CA LYS A 68 17.16 -0.53 -0.17
C LYS A 68 16.84 -0.35 -1.66
N PHE A 69 16.15 -1.32 -2.26
CA PHE A 69 15.67 -1.22 -3.63
C PHE A 69 14.79 0.02 -3.84
N HIS A 70 13.85 0.28 -2.92
CA HIS A 70 12.96 1.45 -3.01
C HIS A 70 13.66 2.78 -2.71
N VAL A 71 14.62 2.80 -1.78
CA VAL A 71 15.47 3.98 -1.47
C VAL A 71 16.35 4.39 -2.66
N GLY A 72 16.90 3.40 -3.37
CA GLY A 72 17.77 3.57 -4.53
C GLY A 72 19.24 3.83 -4.19
N GLU A 73 20.14 3.24 -4.99
CA GLU A 73 21.60 3.27 -4.78
C GLU A 73 22.18 4.68 -4.68
N GLN A 74 21.67 5.63 -5.47
CA GLN A 74 22.14 7.01 -5.44
C GLN A 74 21.95 7.66 -4.06
N THR A 75 20.85 7.35 -3.37
CA THR A 75 20.59 7.85 -2.01
C THR A 75 21.47 7.11 -1.00
N LEU A 76 21.53 5.78 -1.10
CA LEU A 76 22.32 4.93 -0.19
C LEU A 76 23.81 5.32 -0.20
N ASN A 77 24.36 5.57 -1.38
CA ASN A 77 25.77 5.94 -1.56
C ASN A 77 26.06 7.43 -1.32
N SER A 78 25.04 8.24 -0.99
CA SER A 78 25.22 9.70 -0.87
C SER A 78 25.90 10.14 0.44
N HIS A 79 25.92 9.29 1.46
CA HIS A 79 26.57 9.58 2.74
C HIS A 79 26.90 8.26 3.48
N PRO A 80 28.06 8.13 4.16
CA PRO A 80 28.48 6.87 4.79
C PRO A 80 27.48 6.31 5.81
N HIS A 81 26.82 7.17 6.59
CA HIS A 81 25.83 6.74 7.59
C HIS A 81 24.46 6.33 7.02
N ILE A 82 24.15 6.60 5.74
CA ILE A 82 22.78 6.34 5.23
C ILE A 82 22.51 4.84 5.13
N THR A 83 23.49 4.03 4.75
CA THR A 83 23.32 2.58 4.65
C THR A 83 22.93 1.96 5.99
N ASP A 84 23.59 2.37 7.07
CA ASP A 84 23.29 1.87 8.43
C ASP A 84 21.93 2.36 8.90
N LEU A 85 21.58 3.62 8.62
CA LEU A 85 20.26 4.18 8.97
C LEU A 85 19.13 3.51 8.16
N ALA A 86 19.40 3.09 6.92
CA ALA A 86 18.43 2.34 6.11
C ALA A 86 18.15 0.96 6.69
N GLU A 87 19.15 0.31 7.29
CA GLU A 87 18.96 -0.97 7.99
C GLU A 87 18.09 -0.81 9.23
N VAL A 88 18.31 0.23 10.02
CA VAL A 88 17.47 0.56 11.18
C VAL A 88 16.04 0.86 10.74
N ALA A 89 15.86 1.72 9.74
CA ALA A 89 14.53 2.07 9.23
C ALA A 89 13.77 0.86 8.66
N ALA A 90 14.45 -0.03 7.93
CA ALA A 90 13.86 -1.26 7.40
C ALA A 90 13.40 -2.20 8.53
N LYS A 91 14.20 -2.32 9.60
CA LYS A 91 13.83 -3.09 10.78
C LYS A 91 12.59 -2.51 11.46
N GLU A 92 12.49 -1.18 11.53
CA GLU A 92 11.32 -0.54 12.14
C GLU A 92 10.02 -0.82 11.38
N CYS A 93 10.07 -1.11 10.06
CA CYS A 93 8.93 -1.48 9.23
C CYS A 93 8.40 -2.91 9.45
N GLY A 94 9.01 -3.71 10.34
CA GLY A 94 8.47 -4.99 10.78
C GLY A 94 8.36 -6.08 9.70
N GLY A 95 9.08 -5.97 8.59
CA GLY A 95 9.04 -6.94 7.50
C GLY A 95 7.78 -6.86 6.60
N LEU A 96 6.91 -5.86 6.81
CA LEU A 96 5.71 -5.64 6.00
C LEU A 96 6.10 -5.06 4.63
N PRO A 97 5.84 -5.77 3.50
CA PRO A 97 6.27 -5.32 2.17
C PRO A 97 5.77 -3.91 1.80
N LEU A 98 4.50 -3.60 2.10
CA LEU A 98 3.91 -2.31 1.78
C LEU A 98 4.54 -1.17 2.60
N ALA A 99 4.82 -1.39 3.89
CA ALA A 99 5.52 -0.42 4.73
C ALA A 99 6.95 -0.18 4.21
N LEU A 100 7.70 -1.24 3.94
CA LEU A 100 9.07 -1.16 3.42
C LEU A 100 9.14 -0.41 2.09
N LYS A 101 8.23 -0.72 1.17
CA LYS A 101 8.11 -0.02 -0.13
C LYS A 101 7.80 1.46 0.06
N THR A 102 6.78 1.77 0.86
CA THR A 102 6.29 3.15 1.03
C THR A 102 7.33 4.02 1.74
N ILE A 103 7.86 3.56 2.89
CA ILE A 103 8.88 4.31 3.63
C ILE A 103 10.19 4.39 2.84
N GLY A 104 10.63 3.28 2.24
CA GLY A 104 11.84 3.27 1.41
C GLY A 104 11.75 4.27 0.26
N SER A 105 10.58 4.37 -0.38
CA SER A 105 10.34 5.33 -1.46
C SER A 105 10.26 6.78 -0.96
N ALA A 106 9.65 7.03 0.21
CA ALA A 106 9.65 8.34 0.87
C ALA A 106 11.06 8.82 1.26
N MET A 107 11.98 7.88 1.53
CA MET A 107 13.38 8.15 1.83
C MET A 107 14.26 8.36 0.60
N ARG A 108 13.75 8.09 -0.61
CA ARG A 108 14.46 8.36 -1.86
C ARG A 108 14.86 9.84 -1.96
N ASN A 109 16.06 10.10 -2.46
CA ASN A 109 16.67 11.43 -2.60
C ASN A 109 16.90 12.19 -1.27
N ARG A 110 16.63 11.59 -0.10
CA ARG A 110 16.95 12.19 1.20
C ARG A 110 18.42 11.94 1.53
N ARG A 111 19.29 12.89 1.15
CA ARG A 111 20.76 12.76 1.34
C ARG A 111 21.29 13.24 2.69
N ASP A 112 20.44 13.82 3.54
CA ASP A 112 20.82 14.31 4.88
C ASP A 112 20.50 13.25 5.96
N PRO A 113 21.52 12.70 6.65
CA PRO A 113 21.32 11.73 7.73
C PRO A 113 20.42 12.22 8.88
N LYS A 114 20.26 13.54 9.08
CA LYS A 114 19.33 14.05 10.10
C LYS A 114 17.88 13.70 9.77
N ARG A 115 17.50 13.74 8.49
CA ARG A 115 16.15 13.35 8.04
C ARG A 115 15.87 11.87 8.26
N TRP A 116 16.89 11.03 8.07
CA TRP A 116 16.81 9.59 8.36
C TRP A 116 16.59 9.32 9.84
N ARG A 117 17.39 9.93 10.73
CA ARG A 117 17.20 9.80 12.18
C ARG A 117 15.83 10.29 12.64
N HIS A 118 15.34 11.37 12.04
CA HIS A 118 13.99 11.86 12.31
C HIS A 118 12.92 10.85 11.88
N ALA A 119 13.02 10.30 10.68
CA ALA A 119 12.08 9.29 10.19
C ALA A 119 12.10 8.01 11.05
N ILE A 120 13.27 7.53 11.46
CA ILE A 120 13.42 6.40 12.38
C ILE A 120 12.73 6.70 13.71
N LYS A 121 12.98 7.88 14.28
CA LYS A 121 12.31 8.28 15.52
C LYS A 121 10.79 8.31 15.36
N LEU A 122 10.27 8.82 14.25
CA LEU A 122 8.84 8.78 13.97
C LEU A 122 8.29 7.35 13.85
N LEU A 123 9.05 6.43 13.25
CA LEU A 123 8.67 5.02 13.18
C LEU A 123 8.63 4.38 14.58
N GLU A 124 9.66 4.63 15.40
CA GLU A 124 9.73 4.18 16.80
C GLU A 124 8.55 4.75 17.62
N ASP A 125 8.31 6.05 17.52
CA ASP A 125 7.23 6.74 18.22
C ASP A 125 5.84 6.24 17.74
N SER A 126 5.69 5.94 16.44
CA SER A 126 4.42 5.48 15.87
C SER A 126 3.95 4.14 16.46
N LYS A 127 4.87 3.24 16.83
CA LYS A 127 4.55 1.98 17.52
C LYS A 127 3.93 2.20 18.90
N HIS A 128 4.17 3.36 19.50
CA HIS A 128 3.65 3.72 20.81
C HIS A 128 2.56 4.80 20.77
N ALA A 129 2.31 5.39 19.60
CA ALA A 129 1.29 6.42 19.45
C ALA A 129 -0.12 5.85 19.63
N GLU A 130 -0.87 6.36 20.60
CA GLU A 130 -2.32 6.15 20.63
C GLU A 130 -2.95 6.86 19.44
N ILE A 131 -3.41 6.08 18.47
CA ILE A 131 -4.29 6.62 17.44
C ILE A 131 -5.70 6.64 18.04
N GLN A 132 -6.05 7.73 18.73
CA GLN A 132 -7.41 7.93 19.24
C GLN A 132 -8.40 8.30 18.10
N GLU A 133 -7.90 8.75 16.94
CA GLU A 133 -8.69 9.30 15.84
C GLU A 133 -9.12 8.27 14.76
N MET A 134 -8.67 7.02 14.84
CA MET A 134 -9.04 5.96 13.89
C MET A 134 -9.90 4.88 14.57
N GLU A 135 -11.15 5.24 14.90
CA GLU A 135 -12.15 4.37 15.56
C GLU A 135 -12.47 3.07 14.78
N ILE A 136 -12.12 2.99 13.50
CA ILE A 136 -12.47 1.88 12.59
C ILE A 136 -11.39 0.79 12.54
N LEU A 137 -10.20 1.04 13.09
CA LEU A 137 -9.08 0.09 13.02
C LEU A 137 -9.14 -0.98 14.13
N PRO A 138 -8.50 -2.15 13.91
CA PRO A 138 -8.33 -3.16 14.95
C PRO A 138 -7.71 -2.56 16.21
N GLU A 139 -8.17 -2.98 17.39
CA GLU A 139 -7.65 -2.49 18.68
C GLU A 139 -6.14 -2.75 18.81
N GLU A 140 -5.64 -3.89 18.32
CA GLU A 140 -4.23 -4.27 18.36
C GLU A 140 -3.86 -5.15 17.15
N GLY A 141 -2.56 -5.27 16.85
CA GLY A 141 -2.03 -6.22 15.86
C GLY A 141 -1.28 -5.57 14.69
N GLU A 142 -0.70 -6.42 13.84
CA GLU A 142 0.18 -6.04 12.73
C GLU A 142 -0.50 -5.07 11.74
N GLU A 143 -1.83 -5.16 11.58
CA GLU A 143 -2.61 -4.26 10.73
C GLU A 143 -2.62 -2.83 11.28
N ARG A 144 -2.79 -2.65 12.61
CA ARG A 144 -2.73 -1.32 13.24
C ARG A 144 -1.32 -0.72 13.13
N ASP A 145 -0.29 -1.54 13.34
CA ASP A 145 1.12 -1.12 13.17
C ASP A 145 1.44 -0.73 11.73
N MET A 146 0.84 -1.42 10.76
CA MET A 146 0.92 -1.05 9.35
C MET A 146 0.31 0.33 9.11
N PHE A 147 -0.93 0.59 9.55
CA PHE A 147 -1.57 1.91 9.38
C PHE A 147 -0.76 3.04 10.02
N ARG A 148 -0.20 2.82 11.22
CA ARG A 148 0.73 3.76 11.88
C ARG A 148 1.93 4.07 11.00
N THR A 149 2.51 3.03 10.40
CA THR A 149 3.67 3.17 9.52
C THR A 149 3.30 3.88 8.22
N LEU A 150 2.18 3.54 7.58
CA LEU A 150 1.74 4.16 6.33
C LEU A 150 1.37 5.64 6.51
N LYS A 151 0.76 6.00 7.65
CA LYS A 151 0.44 7.39 8.00
C LYS A 151 1.68 8.29 7.96
N LEU A 152 2.86 7.77 8.30
CA LEU A 152 4.09 8.57 8.21
C LEU A 152 4.41 9.02 6.78
N SER A 153 4.08 8.22 5.77
CA SER A 153 4.27 8.62 4.37
C SER A 153 3.33 9.74 3.96
N TYR A 154 2.09 9.71 4.47
CA TYR A 154 1.12 10.80 4.31
C TYR A 154 1.56 12.07 5.06
N ASP A 155 1.96 11.96 6.32
CA ASP A 155 2.41 13.10 7.14
C ASP A 155 3.66 13.78 6.55
N ASN A 156 4.51 13.01 5.86
CA ASN A 156 5.72 13.52 5.19
C ASN A 156 5.47 14.11 3.80
N LEU A 157 4.22 14.16 3.32
CA LEU A 157 3.87 14.90 2.10
C LEU A 157 4.21 16.39 2.24
N PRO A 158 4.62 17.05 1.15
CA PRO A 158 5.29 18.34 1.21
C PRO A 158 4.41 19.49 1.73
N ASP A 159 3.10 19.43 1.48
CA ASP A 159 2.15 20.47 1.85
C ASP A 159 0.73 19.92 2.04
N ASP A 160 -0.15 20.71 2.68
CA ASP A 160 -1.54 20.34 2.95
C ASP A 160 -2.35 20.10 1.67
N ARG A 161 -2.03 20.79 0.57
CA ARG A 161 -2.74 20.60 -0.70
C ARG A 161 -2.42 19.24 -1.30
N THR A 162 -1.17 18.79 -1.19
CA THR A 162 -0.75 17.45 -1.63
C THR A 162 -1.37 16.36 -0.76
N ARG A 163 -1.51 16.61 0.55
CA ARG A 163 -2.30 15.74 1.44
C ARG A 163 -3.76 15.67 1.01
N GLN A 164 -4.40 16.79 0.70
CA GLN A 164 -5.78 16.81 0.20
C GLN A 164 -5.92 16.13 -1.17
N CYS A 165 -4.94 16.28 -2.07
CA CYS A 165 -4.90 15.52 -3.32
C CYS A 165 -4.91 14.01 -3.06
N PHE A 166 -4.10 13.51 -2.11
CA PHE A 166 -4.12 12.11 -1.71
C PHE A 166 -5.49 11.70 -1.16
N LEU A 167 -6.05 12.44 -0.19
CA LEU A 167 -7.35 12.12 0.41
C LEU A 167 -8.46 12.07 -0.63
N SER A 168 -8.49 13.00 -1.59
CA SER A 168 -9.51 12.99 -2.64
C SER A 168 -9.48 11.74 -3.54
N CYS A 169 -8.37 11.00 -3.59
CA CYS A 169 -8.30 9.76 -4.35
C CYS A 169 -9.19 8.65 -3.75
N CYS A 170 -9.58 8.72 -2.46
CA CYS A 170 -10.50 7.74 -1.87
C CYS A 170 -11.95 7.90 -2.36
N LEU A 171 -12.25 8.95 -3.13
CA LEU A 171 -13.53 9.14 -3.80
C LEU A 171 -13.80 8.09 -4.89
N TRP A 172 -12.75 7.42 -5.40
CA TRP A 172 -12.89 6.27 -6.29
C TRP A 172 -12.96 4.98 -5.47
N PRO A 173 -13.66 3.94 -5.97
CA PRO A 173 -13.70 2.64 -5.31
C PRO A 173 -12.29 2.04 -5.13
N GLU A 174 -12.13 1.21 -4.11
CA GLU A 174 -10.89 0.46 -3.86
C GLU A 174 -10.41 -0.26 -5.12
N GLY A 175 -9.11 -0.11 -5.44
CA GLY A 175 -8.48 -0.75 -6.59
C GLY A 175 -8.89 -0.18 -7.96
N TYR A 176 -9.79 0.80 -8.03
CA TYR A 176 -10.26 1.36 -9.30
C TYR A 176 -9.11 2.06 -10.08
N PRO A 177 -8.95 1.79 -11.39
CA PRO A 177 -7.96 2.47 -12.22
C PRO A 177 -8.43 3.90 -12.55
N ILE A 178 -7.70 4.89 -12.06
CA ILE A 178 -7.96 6.32 -12.26
C ILE A 178 -7.01 6.86 -13.33
N MET A 179 -7.54 7.52 -14.35
CA MET A 179 -6.72 8.19 -15.37
C MET A 179 -6.03 9.42 -14.78
N LYS A 180 -4.75 9.64 -15.14
CA LYS A 180 -3.97 10.78 -14.64
C LYS A 180 -4.67 12.12 -14.85
N ASP A 181 -5.20 12.35 -16.05
CA ASP A 181 -5.83 13.62 -16.39
C ASP A 181 -7.17 13.80 -15.66
N GLU A 182 -7.97 12.74 -15.53
CA GLU A 182 -9.22 12.73 -14.74
C GLU A 182 -8.96 13.09 -13.27
N LEU A 183 -7.90 12.54 -12.68
CA LEU A 183 -7.54 12.82 -11.30
C LEU A 183 -7.14 14.28 -11.10
N ILE A 184 -6.36 14.84 -12.06
CA ILE A 184 -5.94 16.24 -12.04
C ILE A 184 -7.14 17.17 -12.22
N ASP A 185 -8.06 16.85 -13.12
CA ASP A 185 -9.30 17.60 -13.34
C ASP A 185 -10.19 17.57 -12.08
N CYS A 186 -10.26 16.43 -11.39
CA CYS A 186 -10.97 16.32 -10.12
C CYS A 186 -10.37 17.23 -9.04
N TRP A 187 -9.04 17.22 -8.87
CA TRP A 187 -8.37 18.12 -7.93
C TRP A 187 -8.63 19.60 -8.24
N MET A 188 -8.77 19.95 -9.51
CA MET A 188 -9.11 21.28 -9.95
C MET A 188 -10.56 21.63 -9.63
N GLY A 189 -11.50 20.72 -9.90
CA GLY A 189 -12.90 20.86 -9.57
C GLY A 189 -13.17 20.97 -8.06
N LEU A 190 -12.33 20.33 -7.24
CA LEU A 190 -12.34 20.46 -5.78
C LEU A 190 -11.68 21.76 -5.27
N GLY A 191 -11.11 22.58 -6.16
CA GLY A 191 -10.47 23.84 -5.80
C GLY A 191 -9.14 23.68 -5.06
N LEU A 192 -8.47 22.52 -5.19
CA LEU A 192 -7.16 22.30 -4.57
C LEU A 192 -6.05 23.16 -5.22
N PHE A 193 -6.32 23.60 -6.46
CA PHE A 193 -5.52 24.54 -7.24
C PHE A 193 -6.41 25.20 -8.32
N GLU A 194 -6.03 26.40 -8.79
CA GLU A 194 -6.82 27.21 -9.73
C GLU A 194 -6.28 27.12 -11.16
N GLU A 195 -7.12 27.28 -12.20
CA GLU A 195 -6.70 27.46 -13.60
C GLU A 195 -6.01 28.81 -13.84
N SER A 196 -4.69 28.75 -13.99
CA SER A 196 -3.83 29.83 -14.42
C SER A 196 -2.69 29.25 -15.27
N ASN A 197 -1.90 30.09 -15.93
CA ASN A 197 -0.74 29.63 -16.69
C ASN A 197 0.27 28.93 -15.74
N GLY A 198 0.31 27.60 -15.77
CA GLY A 198 1.15 26.75 -14.89
C GLY A 198 0.38 25.68 -14.10
N THR A 199 -0.94 25.75 -14.08
CA THR A 199 -1.84 24.86 -13.32
C THR A 199 -1.71 23.39 -13.71
N SER A 200 -1.67 23.07 -15.00
CA SER A 200 -1.41 21.70 -15.47
C SER A 200 -0.08 21.16 -14.93
N SER A 201 0.99 21.98 -14.88
CA SER A 201 2.27 21.56 -14.32
C SER A 201 2.21 21.28 -12.81
N TRP A 202 1.40 22.04 -12.07
CA TRP A 202 1.18 21.84 -10.63
C TRP A 202 0.51 20.49 -10.36
N GLY A 203 -0.57 20.17 -11.08
CA GLY A 203 -1.28 18.90 -10.95
C GLY A 203 -0.41 17.71 -11.32
N HIS A 204 0.33 17.82 -12.43
CA HIS A 204 1.30 16.79 -12.82
C HIS A 204 2.40 16.58 -11.76
N GLU A 205 2.92 17.65 -11.15
CA GLU A 205 3.90 17.54 -10.07
C GLU A 205 3.35 16.76 -8.86
N ARG A 206 2.12 17.07 -8.40
CA ARG A 206 1.51 16.37 -7.25
C ARG A 206 1.25 14.91 -7.57
N PHE A 207 0.79 14.63 -8.78
CA PHE A 207 0.62 13.28 -9.27
C PHE A 207 1.93 12.47 -9.18
N GLU A 208 3.05 13.02 -9.68
CA GLU A 208 4.35 12.34 -9.61
C GLU A 208 4.87 12.24 -8.16
N ILE A 209 4.55 13.19 -7.27
CA ILE A 209 4.88 13.12 -5.84
C ILE A 209 4.14 11.95 -5.18
N LEU A 210 2.83 11.83 -5.37
CA LEU A 210 2.02 10.77 -4.76
C LEU A 210 2.45 9.38 -5.27
N LYS A 211 2.72 9.27 -6.57
CA LYS A 211 3.26 8.05 -7.19
C LYS A 211 4.67 7.74 -6.70
N GLY A 212 5.53 8.76 -6.59
CA GLY A 212 6.90 8.63 -6.09
C GLY A 212 6.97 8.23 -4.62
N ALA A 213 6.00 8.66 -3.81
CA ALA A 213 5.83 8.27 -2.42
C ALA A 213 5.20 6.87 -2.26
N CYS A 214 4.84 6.19 -3.36
CA CYS A 214 4.13 4.91 -3.37
C CYS A 214 2.78 4.94 -2.62
N LEU A 215 2.16 6.12 -2.52
CA LEU A 215 0.78 6.29 -2.04
C LEU A 215 -0.24 5.96 -3.13
N LEU A 216 0.17 6.09 -4.39
CA LEU A 216 -0.56 5.62 -5.56
C LEU A 216 0.30 4.62 -6.33
N GLU A 217 -0.30 3.52 -6.75
CA GLU A 217 0.36 2.48 -7.53
C GLU A 217 0.00 2.60 -9.02
N PRO A 218 0.84 2.09 -9.94
CA PRO A 218 0.44 1.94 -11.33
C PRO A 218 -0.86 1.15 -11.44
N GLY A 219 -1.82 1.68 -12.20
CA GLY A 219 -3.07 0.99 -12.51
C GLY A 219 -2.87 -0.07 -13.60
N GLU A 220 -3.97 -0.73 -13.98
CA GLU A 220 -3.96 -1.81 -14.98
C GLU A 220 -3.55 -1.33 -16.38
N TYR A 221 -3.85 -0.07 -16.71
CA TYR A 221 -3.59 0.51 -18.02
C TYR A 221 -2.49 1.56 -17.96
N GLU A 222 -1.77 1.74 -19.06
CA GLU A 222 -0.78 2.81 -19.18
C GLU A 222 -1.43 4.17 -18.93
N GLY A 223 -0.77 5.01 -18.13
CA GLY A 223 -1.31 6.33 -17.74
C GLY A 223 -2.33 6.30 -16.60
N THR A 224 -2.68 5.14 -16.06
CA THR A 224 -3.55 5.02 -14.88
C THR A 224 -2.79 4.80 -13.59
N VAL A 225 -3.41 5.20 -12.49
CA VAL A 225 -3.01 4.88 -11.12
C VAL A 225 -4.16 4.24 -10.37
N ARG A 226 -3.87 3.52 -9.30
CA ARG A 226 -4.87 3.04 -8.34
C ARG A 226 -4.39 3.27 -6.92
N MET A 227 -5.33 3.42 -6.01
CA MET A 227 -5.06 3.42 -4.59
C MET A 227 -5.13 1.97 -4.08
N HIS A 228 -4.10 1.55 -3.34
CA HIS A 228 -4.10 0.25 -2.67
C HIS A 228 -5.18 0.25 -1.58
N ASP A 229 -5.87 -0.86 -1.35
CA ASP A 229 -6.95 -0.98 -0.35
C ASP A 229 -6.53 -0.44 1.04
N MET A 230 -5.36 -0.81 1.58
CA MET A 230 -4.80 -0.27 2.84
C MET A 230 -4.52 1.23 2.81
N MET A 231 -4.24 1.82 1.64
CA MET A 231 -4.09 3.27 1.50
C MET A 231 -5.45 3.97 1.40
N HIS A 232 -6.45 3.26 0.86
CA HIS A 232 -7.83 3.71 0.82
C HIS A 232 -8.44 3.73 2.22
N ASP A 233 -8.27 2.64 2.98
CA ASP A 233 -8.66 2.53 4.40
C ASP A 233 -7.98 3.58 5.29
N LEU A 234 -6.77 4.02 4.93
CA LEU A 234 -6.03 5.06 5.64
C LEU A 234 -6.58 6.48 5.37
N ALA A 235 -7.18 6.72 4.21
CA ALA A 235 -7.55 8.03 3.69
C ALA A 235 -8.97 8.45 4.11
#